data_AF-A0A501PZS8-F1
#
_entry.id   AF-A0A501PZS8-F1
#
_cell.length_a   1.000
_cell.length_b   1.000
_cell.length_c   1.000
_cell.angle_alpha   90.00
_cell.angle_beta   90.00
_cell.angle_gamma   90.00
#
_symmetry.space_group_name_H-M   'P 1'
#
loop_
_entity.id
_entity.type
_entity.pdbx_description
1 polymer ?
#
loop_
_entity_poly.entity_id
_entity_poly.type
_entity_poly.pdbx_seq_one_letter_code
_entity_poly.pdbx_strand_id
1 'polypeptide(L)'
;MLIDTFWKLLLKIIGLWLLFGFFSVIPQFFSMISFVDGGIDFQSLLLLSVGLCATIIILVIIIRLFLFKTSWIIEKLKLKDNFKEERIDLTIKSTTVLTIAIIVIGALILIESLPSFCSDLISFLQQKELLKDYPQTGWLIYHFIKIIFGYLLLTNAKNFTKFIEKESHEN
;
A
#
# COMPACT_ATOMS: atom_id res chain seq x y z
N MET A 1 -17.52 11.52 -17.79
CA MET A 1 -16.46 11.98 -16.86
C MET A 1 -15.37 12.70 -17.64
N LEU A 2 -14.78 13.81 -17.17
CA LEU A 2 -13.65 14.46 -17.86
C LEU A 2 -12.41 13.56 -17.80
N ILE A 3 -11.60 13.55 -18.86
CA ILE A 3 -10.39 12.72 -18.94
C ILE A 3 -9.37 13.08 -17.84
N ASP A 4 -9.31 14.36 -17.46
CA ASP A 4 -8.50 14.84 -16.33
C ASP A 4 -8.92 14.18 -15.01
N THR A 5 -10.22 14.15 -14.73
CA THR A 5 -10.75 13.56 -13.51
C THR A 5 -10.46 12.06 -13.48
N PHE A 6 -10.55 11.37 -14.63
CA PHE A 6 -10.23 9.95 -14.72
C PHE A 6 -8.78 9.67 -14.35
N TRP A 7 -7.82 10.37 -14.96
CA TRP A 7 -6.40 10.17 -14.67
C TRP A 7 -6.03 10.54 -13.24
N LYS A 8 -6.63 11.61 -12.68
CA LYS A 8 -6.45 11.97 -11.27
C LYS A 8 -6.95 10.86 -10.35
N LEU A 9 -8.12 10.29 -10.65
CA LEU A 9 -8.72 9.21 -9.87
C LEU A 9 -7.85 7.94 -9.95
N LEU A 10 -7.39 7.58 -11.16
CA LEU A 10 -6.52 6.41 -11.38
C LEU A 10 -5.18 6.54 -10.65
N LEU A 11 -4.53 7.71 -10.70
CA LEU A 11 -3.29 7.96 -9.96
C LEU A 11 -3.50 7.89 -8.45
N LYS A 12 -4.63 8.39 -7.93
CA LYS A 12 -4.98 8.26 -6.50
C LYS A 12 -5.20 6.80 -6.09
N ILE A 13 -5.85 5.99 -6.93
CA ILE A 13 -5.99 4.54 -6.69
C ILE A 13 -4.62 3.87 -6.59
N ILE A 14 -3.71 4.17 -7.53
CA ILE A 14 -2.35 3.61 -7.52
C ILE A 14 -1.57 4.08 -6.28
N GLY A 15 -1.67 5.36 -5.92
CA GLY A 15 -1.04 5.90 -4.71
C GLY A 15 -1.55 5.21 -3.44
N LEU A 16 -2.86 4.96 -3.36
CA LEU A 16 -3.49 4.24 -2.25
C LEU A 16 -3.01 2.78 -2.18
N TRP A 17 -2.91 2.10 -3.33
CA TRP A 17 -2.35 0.75 -3.41
C TRP A 17 -0.91 0.69 -2.90
N LEU A 18 -0.06 1.63 -3.33
CA LEU A 18 1.34 1.73 -2.89
C LEU A 18 1.47 1.96 -1.37
N LEU A 19 0.54 2.71 -0.78
CA LEU A 19 0.50 2.94 0.68
C LEU A 19 0.36 1.61 1.44
N PHE A 20 -0.49 0.70 0.98
CA PHE A 20 -0.62 -0.61 1.62
C PHE A 20 0.63 -1.49 1.45
N GLY A 21 1.33 -1.38 0.33
CA GLY A 21 2.63 -2.03 0.12
C GLY A 21 3.68 -1.58 1.13
N PHE A 22 3.63 -0.32 1.57
CA PHE A 22 4.58 0.25 2.51
C PHE A 22 4.60 -0.43 3.87
N PHE A 23 3.47 -0.98 4.33
CA PHE A 23 3.44 -1.66 5.63
C PHE A 23 4.35 -2.89 5.67
N SER A 24 4.70 -3.49 4.53
CA SER A 24 5.64 -4.63 4.47
C SER A 24 7.07 -4.24 4.81
N VAL A 25 7.40 -2.95 4.74
CA VAL A 25 8.74 -2.43 5.04
C VAL A 25 9.11 -2.71 6.50
N ILE A 26 8.14 -2.61 7.41
CA ILE A 26 8.35 -2.84 8.85
C ILE A 26 8.83 -4.27 9.17
N PRO A 27 8.09 -5.35 8.83
CA PRO A 27 8.53 -6.72 9.14
C PRO A 27 9.81 -7.09 8.39
N GLN A 28 10.04 -6.51 7.21
CA GLN A 28 11.26 -6.74 6.44
C GLN A 28 12.50 -6.22 7.16
N PHE A 29 12.42 -5.09 7.86
CA PHE A 29 13.50 -4.60 8.70
C PHE A 29 13.76 -5.48 9.93
N PHE A 30 12.72 -5.94 10.62
CA PHE A 30 12.88 -6.85 11.75
C PHE A 30 13.52 -8.18 11.33
N SER A 31 13.15 -8.68 10.15
CA SER A 31 13.73 -9.90 9.57
C SER A 31 15.22 -9.71 9.28
N MET A 32 15.59 -8.56 8.74
CA MET A 32 16.99 -8.28 8.41
C MET A 32 17.88 -8.22 9.66
N ILE A 33 17.35 -7.74 10.79
CA ILE A 33 18.07 -7.71 12.08
C ILE A 33 18.25 -9.13 12.64
N SER A 34 17.24 -9.99 12.50
CA SER A 34 17.26 -11.36 13.03
C SER A 34 18.19 -12.30 12.25
N PHE A 35 18.57 -11.96 11.03
CA PHE A 35 19.54 -12.71 10.22
C PHE A 35 21.02 -12.34 10.48
N VAL A 36 21.31 -11.30 11.27
CA VAL A 36 22.69 -10.93 11.60
C VAL A 36 23.18 -11.81 12.76
N ASP A 37 23.61 -13.02 12.41
CA ASP A 37 24.28 -13.92 13.33
C ASP A 37 25.71 -13.44 13.61
N GLY A 38 25.95 -12.99 14.84
CA GLY A 38 27.26 -12.56 15.32
C GLY A 38 27.34 -11.04 15.49
N GLY A 39 27.07 -10.59 16.72
CA GLY A 39 27.40 -9.27 17.27
C GLY A 39 27.20 -8.10 16.31
N ILE A 40 26.08 -7.38 16.45
CA ILE A 40 25.77 -6.28 15.55
C ILE A 40 26.86 -5.20 15.63
N ASP A 41 27.72 -5.15 14.61
CA ASP A 41 28.72 -4.10 14.49
C ASP A 41 28.03 -2.75 14.28
N PHE A 42 28.58 -1.70 14.89
CA PHE A 42 28.03 -0.34 14.80
C PHE A 42 27.92 0.11 13.35
N GLN A 43 28.87 -0.30 12.50
CA GLN A 43 28.87 0.00 11.07
C GLN A 43 27.69 -0.68 10.34
N SER A 44 27.36 -1.93 10.67
CA SER A 44 26.20 -2.63 10.10
C SER A 44 24.88 -2.01 10.57
N LEU A 45 24.77 -1.61 11.85
CA LEU A 45 23.60 -0.87 12.34
C LEU A 45 23.42 0.47 11.64
N LEU A 46 24.51 1.20 11.43
CA LEU A 46 24.48 2.49 10.74
C LEU A 46 24.04 2.30 9.28
N LEU A 47 24.56 1.29 8.58
CA LEU A 47 24.15 1.00 7.20
C LEU A 47 22.67 0.60 7.10
N LEU A 48 22.20 -0.27 7.99
CA LEU A 48 20.79 -0.70 8.04
C LEU A 48 19.85 0.47 8.33
N SER A 49 20.20 1.31 9.30
CA SER A 49 19.38 2.48 9.67
C SER A 49 19.35 3.54 8.56
N VAL A 50 20.48 3.80 7.88
CA VAL A 50 20.52 4.70 6.71
C VAL A 50 19.68 4.13 5.56
N GLY A 51 19.78 2.83 5.28
CA GLY A 51 18.94 2.15 4.28
C GLY A 51 17.44 2.25 4.59
N LEU A 52 17.07 2.12 5.87
CA LEU A 52 15.71 2.29 6.35
C LEU A 52 15.19 3.70 6.14
N CYS A 53 15.95 4.69 6.60
CA CYS A 53 15.60 6.10 6.42
C CYS A 53 15.47 6.45 4.93
N ALA A 54 16.41 6.02 4.10
CA ALA A 54 16.35 6.25 2.65
C ALA A 54 15.10 5.63 2.02
N THR A 55 14.77 4.39 2.37
CA THR A 55 13.58 3.68 1.86
C THR A 55 12.30 4.41 2.26
N ILE A 56 12.16 4.81 3.54
CA ILE A 56 10.99 5.55 4.02
C ILE A 56 10.88 6.91 3.30
N ILE A 57 11.99 7.64 3.17
CA ILE A 57 11.99 8.96 2.49
C ILE A 57 11.53 8.81 1.03
N ILE A 58 12.11 7.87 0.29
CA ILE A 58 11.77 7.64 -1.13
C ILE A 58 10.29 7.34 -1.25
N LEU A 59 9.78 6.44 -0.41
CA LEU A 59 8.40 6.01 -0.52
C LEU A 59 7.42 7.12 -0.07
N VAL A 60 7.75 7.93 0.95
CA VAL A 60 6.95 9.12 1.32
C VAL A 60 6.87 10.11 0.15
N ILE A 61 7.99 10.32 -0.56
CA ILE A 61 8.01 11.15 -1.77
C ILE A 61 7.08 10.56 -2.84
N ILE A 62 7.16 9.25 -3.10
CA ILE A 62 6.31 8.57 -4.09
C ILE A 62 4.83 8.70 -3.73
N ILE A 63 4.43 8.39 -2.50
CA ILE A 63 3.03 8.54 -2.05
C ILE A 63 2.59 9.99 -2.21
N ARG A 64 3.43 10.94 -1.80
CA ARG A 64 3.09 12.36 -1.91
C ARG A 64 2.87 12.78 -3.36
N LEU A 65 3.70 12.27 -4.27
CA LEU A 65 3.57 12.53 -5.71
C LEU A 65 2.25 11.97 -6.26
N PHE A 66 1.94 10.70 -5.97
CA PHE A 66 0.76 10.02 -6.52
C PHE A 66 -0.57 10.46 -5.90
N LEU A 67 -0.60 10.84 -4.62
CA LEU A 67 -1.84 11.27 -3.96
C LEU A 67 -2.12 12.78 -4.11
N PHE A 68 -1.08 13.63 -4.03
CA PHE A 68 -1.25 15.08 -3.95
C PHE A 68 -0.75 15.86 -5.18
N LYS A 69 0.17 15.30 -5.98
CA LYS A 69 0.71 15.96 -7.19
C LYS A 69 0.25 15.27 -8.48
N THR A 70 -0.97 14.75 -8.50
CA THR A 70 -1.53 14.04 -9.67
C THR A 70 -1.51 14.89 -10.94
N SER A 71 -1.81 16.19 -10.86
CA SER A 71 -1.81 17.09 -12.03
C SER A 71 -0.42 17.20 -12.67
N TRP A 72 0.64 17.26 -11.86
CA TRP A 72 2.02 17.32 -12.34
C TRP A 72 2.42 16.02 -13.06
N ILE A 73 2.01 14.86 -12.52
CA ILE A 73 2.26 13.56 -13.17
C ILE A 73 1.54 13.49 -14.52
N ILE A 74 0.29 13.94 -14.58
CA ILE A 74 -0.53 13.94 -15.81
C ILE A 74 0.11 14.80 -16.90
N GLU A 75 0.60 15.98 -16.55
CA GLU A 75 1.29 16.88 -17.47
C GLU A 75 2.64 16.31 -17.92
N LYS A 76 3.43 15.78 -16.99
CA LYS A 76 4.77 15.26 -17.28
C LYS A 76 4.74 14.01 -18.16
N LEU A 77 3.78 13.11 -17.90
CA LEU A 77 3.56 11.89 -18.68
C LEU A 77 2.67 12.13 -19.90
N LYS A 78 2.21 13.37 -20.11
CA LYS A 78 1.35 13.76 -21.24
C LYS A 78 0.15 12.83 -21.42
N LEU A 79 -0.46 12.44 -20.31
CA LEU A 79 -1.55 11.44 -20.30
C LEU A 79 -2.83 11.92 -21.00
N LYS A 80 -2.89 13.21 -21.37
CA LYS A 80 -4.02 13.84 -22.07
C LYS A 80 -3.77 14.12 -23.54
N ASP A 81 -2.51 14.28 -23.96
CA ASP A 81 -2.16 14.96 -25.22
C ASP A 81 -2.64 14.24 -26.49
N ASN A 82 -3.03 12.96 -26.40
CA ASN A 82 -3.47 12.16 -27.55
C ASN A 82 -4.97 11.82 -27.55
N PHE A 83 -5.76 12.35 -26.61
CA PHE A 83 -7.19 12.10 -26.57
C PHE A 83 -7.94 13.15 -27.38
N LYS A 84 -8.61 12.73 -28.45
CA LYS A 84 -9.45 13.59 -29.31
C LYS A 84 -10.74 14.04 -28.62
N GLU A 85 -11.17 13.33 -27.58
CA GLU A 85 -12.38 13.61 -26.82
C GLU A 85 -12.02 14.06 -25.40
N GLU A 86 -12.57 15.19 -24.97
CA GLU A 86 -12.34 15.73 -23.62
C GLU A 86 -13.09 14.94 -22.52
N ARG A 87 -14.09 14.15 -22.92
CA ARG A 87 -15.00 13.43 -22.03
C ARG A 87 -15.00 11.96 -22.37
N ILE A 88 -14.83 11.15 -21.33
CA ILE A 88 -15.10 9.72 -21.38
C ILE A 88 -16.59 9.55 -21.11
N ASP A 89 -17.32 8.93 -22.04
CA ASP A 89 -18.77 8.71 -21.97
C ASP A 89 -19.14 7.55 -21.04
N LEU A 90 -18.68 7.64 -19.80
CA LEU A 90 -19.07 6.78 -18.70
C LEU A 90 -20.22 7.44 -17.94
N THR A 91 -21.40 6.81 -17.95
CA THR A 91 -22.59 7.21 -17.16
C THR A 91 -22.42 6.96 -15.66
N ILE A 92 -21.26 6.42 -15.23
CA ILE A 92 -20.97 6.05 -13.84
C ILE A 92 -20.36 7.25 -13.11
N LYS A 93 -20.83 7.51 -11.87
CA LYS A 93 -20.27 8.56 -11.01
C LYS A 93 -18.85 8.18 -10.57
N SER A 94 -17.94 9.16 -10.53
CA SER A 94 -16.57 9.01 -10.05
C SER A 94 -16.49 8.38 -8.65
N THR A 95 -17.44 8.73 -7.79
CA THR A 95 -17.62 8.17 -6.43
C THR A 95 -17.75 6.65 -6.47
N THR A 96 -18.58 6.13 -7.39
CA THR A 96 -18.85 4.71 -7.58
C THR A 96 -17.60 3.99 -8.10
N VAL A 97 -16.87 4.61 -9.04
CA VAL A 97 -15.61 4.05 -9.54
C VAL A 97 -14.58 3.94 -8.42
N LEU A 98 -14.44 4.97 -7.58
CA LEU A 98 -13.53 4.96 -6.44
C LEU A 98 -13.94 3.92 -5.39
N THR A 99 -15.23 3.76 -5.10
CA THR A 99 -15.72 2.70 -4.20
C THR A 99 -15.39 1.31 -4.75
N ILE A 100 -15.65 1.05 -6.04
CA ILE A 100 -15.34 -0.24 -6.67
C ILE A 100 -13.83 -0.50 -6.59
N ALA A 101 -13.02 0.51 -6.88
CA ALA A 101 -11.56 0.38 -6.76
C ALA A 101 -11.15 0.00 -5.34
N ILE A 102 -11.64 0.68 -4.30
CA ILE A 102 -11.32 0.36 -2.90
C ILE A 102 -11.72 -1.08 -2.54
N ILE A 103 -12.89 -1.55 -3.03
CA ILE A 103 -13.34 -2.93 -2.83
C ILE A 103 -12.36 -3.91 -3.49
N VAL A 104 -11.99 -3.67 -4.76
CA VAL A 104 -11.04 -4.52 -5.50
C VAL A 104 -9.68 -4.53 -4.80
N ILE A 105 -9.22 -3.38 -4.30
CA ILE A 105 -7.97 -3.29 -3.54
C ILE A 105 -8.05 -4.15 -2.28
N GLY A 106 -9.12 -4.01 -1.49
CA GLY A 106 -9.33 -4.80 -0.29
C GLY A 106 -9.41 -6.31 -0.57
N ALA A 107 -10.09 -6.71 -1.65
CA ALA A 107 -10.20 -8.09 -2.08
C ALA A 107 -8.83 -8.68 -2.48
N LEU A 108 -8.04 -7.97 -3.28
CA LEU A 108 -6.71 -8.41 -3.68
C LEU A 108 -5.77 -8.54 -2.46
N ILE A 109 -5.83 -7.58 -1.54
CA ILE A 109 -5.08 -7.65 -0.28
C ILE A 109 -5.42 -8.93 0.49
N LEU A 110 -6.70 -9.31 0.57
CA LEU A 110 -7.12 -10.56 1.22
C LEU A 110 -6.64 -11.80 0.47
N ILE A 111 -6.76 -11.83 -0.86
CA ILE A 111 -6.33 -12.95 -1.70
C ILE A 111 -4.83 -13.22 -1.52
N GLU A 112 -4.01 -12.18 -1.36
CA GLU A 112 -2.58 -12.32 -1.12
C GLU A 112 -2.25 -12.64 0.35
N SER A 113 -2.90 -11.97 1.31
CA SER A 113 -2.51 -12.05 2.72
C SER A 113 -3.00 -13.30 3.42
N LEU A 114 -4.15 -13.85 3.00
CA LEU A 114 -4.72 -15.04 3.63
C LEU A 114 -3.86 -16.30 3.41
N PRO A 115 -3.41 -16.64 2.19
CA PRO A 115 -2.52 -17.79 1.98
C PRO A 115 -1.18 -17.62 2.69
N SER A 116 -0.59 -16.43 2.64
CA SER A 116 0.69 -16.14 3.29
C SER A 116 0.59 -16.27 4.82
N PHE A 117 -0.50 -15.76 5.42
CA PHE A 117 -0.75 -15.94 6.84
C PHE A 117 -0.89 -17.42 7.21
N CYS A 118 -1.63 -18.19 6.43
CA CYS A 118 -1.76 -19.63 6.66
C CYS A 118 -0.42 -20.36 6.58
N SER A 119 0.42 -20.00 5.60
CA SER A 119 1.76 -20.58 5.44
C SER A 119 2.66 -20.28 6.65
N ASP A 120 2.71 -19.02 7.08
CA ASP A 120 3.50 -18.59 8.24
C ASP A 120 2.98 -19.24 9.53
N LEU A 121 1.65 -19.34 9.68
CA LEU A 121 1.03 -19.96 10.84
C LEU A 121 1.37 -21.46 10.93
N ILE A 122 1.31 -22.18 9.81
CA ILE A 122 1.69 -23.60 9.78
C ILE A 122 3.17 -23.77 10.11
N SER A 123 4.03 -22.92 9.54
CA SER A 123 5.48 -22.95 9.79
C SER A 123 5.81 -22.71 11.26
N PHE A 124 5.15 -21.73 11.87
CA PHE A 124 5.24 -21.45 13.30
C PHE A 124 4.82 -22.64 14.17
N LEU A 125 3.67 -23.26 13.85
CA LEU A 125 3.16 -24.41 14.60
C LEU A 125 4.09 -25.64 14.55
N GLN A 126 4.85 -25.81 13.46
CA GLN A 126 5.79 -26.92 13.29
C GLN A 126 7.07 -26.77 14.13
N GLN A 127 7.54 -25.55 14.36
CA GLN A 127 8.83 -25.31 15.02
C GLN A 127 8.81 -25.53 16.53
N LYS A 128 7.62 -25.59 17.16
CA LYS A 128 7.43 -25.75 18.62
C LYS A 128 8.19 -24.70 19.47
N GLU A 129 8.59 -23.59 18.85
CA GLU A 129 9.21 -22.46 19.51
C GLU A 129 8.15 -21.55 20.12
N LEU A 130 8.53 -20.75 21.12
CA LEU A 130 7.68 -19.66 21.58
C LEU A 130 7.59 -18.59 20.48
N LEU A 131 6.45 -17.91 20.38
CA LEU A 131 6.26 -16.78 19.44
C LEU A 131 7.38 -15.73 19.49
N LYS A 132 8.00 -15.55 20.65
CA LYS A 132 9.09 -14.58 20.83
C LYS A 132 10.38 -15.00 20.12
N ASP A 133 10.62 -16.30 20.02
CA ASP A 133 11.87 -16.85 19.52
C ASP A 133 11.77 -17.19 18.02
N TYR A 134 10.55 -17.24 17.49
CA TYR A 134 10.31 -17.46 16.06
C TYR A 134 10.80 -16.26 15.20
N PRO A 135 11.79 -16.45 14.30
CA PRO A 135 12.38 -15.36 13.54
C PRO A 135 11.40 -14.62 12.61
N GLN A 136 10.34 -15.28 12.16
CA GLN A 136 9.35 -14.70 11.24
C GLN A 136 8.08 -14.19 11.93
N THR A 137 8.08 -14.04 13.26
CA THR A 137 6.93 -13.47 13.99
C THR A 137 6.49 -12.11 13.45
N GLY A 138 7.43 -11.29 12.96
CA GLY A 138 7.12 -10.02 12.29
C GLY A 138 6.24 -10.20 11.05
N TRP A 139 6.52 -11.21 10.21
CA TRP A 139 5.73 -11.52 9.01
C TRP A 139 4.36 -12.08 9.37
N LEU A 140 4.28 -12.97 10.37
CA LEU A 140 3.02 -13.54 10.84
C LEU A 140 2.06 -12.43 11.33
N ILE A 141 2.56 -11.51 12.16
CA ILE A 141 1.78 -10.36 12.64
C ILE A 141 1.41 -9.43 11.48
N TYR A 142 2.34 -9.18 10.56
CA TYR A 142 2.09 -8.35 9.39
C TYR A 142 0.97 -8.91 8.50
N HIS A 143 1.02 -10.20 8.17
CA HIS A 143 -0.02 -10.83 7.34
C HIS A 143 -1.38 -10.81 8.05
N PHE A 144 -1.42 -11.03 9.37
CA PHE A 144 -2.65 -10.90 10.15
C PHE A 144 -3.25 -9.49 10.09
N ILE A 145 -2.43 -8.45 10.30
CA ILE A 145 -2.86 -7.05 10.22
C ILE A 145 -3.30 -6.72 8.78
N LYS A 146 -2.57 -7.21 7.77
CA LYS A 146 -2.89 -7.02 6.34
C LYS A 146 -4.28 -7.61 6.01
N ILE A 147 -4.64 -8.77 6.58
CA ILE A 147 -5.99 -9.35 6.46
C ILE A 147 -7.05 -8.41 7.05
N ILE A 148 -6.82 -7.89 8.26
CA ILE A 148 -7.77 -6.96 8.91
C ILE A 148 -7.99 -5.72 8.03
N PHE A 149 -6.92 -5.13 7.49
CA PHE A 149 -7.04 -3.99 6.58
C PHE A 149 -7.80 -4.33 5.29
N GLY A 150 -7.47 -5.46 4.65
CA GLY A 150 -8.18 -5.92 3.45
C GLY A 150 -9.68 -6.09 3.70
N TYR A 151 -10.03 -6.70 4.85
CA TYR A 151 -11.41 -6.88 5.28
C TYR A 151 -12.13 -5.55 5.58
N LEU A 152 -11.46 -4.61 6.26
CA LEU A 152 -12.00 -3.29 6.56
C LEU A 152 -12.28 -2.49 5.30
N LEU A 153 -11.36 -2.49 4.32
CA LEU A 153 -11.53 -1.83 3.03
C LEU A 153 -12.72 -2.42 2.26
N LEU A 154 -12.83 -3.75 2.23
CA LEU A 154 -13.90 -4.44 1.53
C LEU A 154 -15.28 -4.14 2.16
N THR A 155 -15.37 -4.14 3.48
CA THR A 155 -16.64 -3.97 4.21
C THR A 155 -17.05 -2.49 4.34
N ASN A 156 -16.08 -1.58 4.47
CA ASN A 156 -16.31 -0.15 4.71
C ASN A 156 -15.93 0.75 3.52
N ALA A 157 -15.84 0.22 2.30
CA ALA A 157 -15.40 0.94 1.10
C ALA A 157 -16.12 2.28 0.88
N LYS A 158 -17.44 2.35 1.17
CA LYS A 158 -18.23 3.58 1.06
C LYS A 158 -17.76 4.68 2.02
N ASN A 159 -17.35 4.33 3.23
CA ASN A 159 -16.86 5.29 4.21
C ASN A 159 -15.47 5.82 3.82
N PHE A 160 -14.58 4.94 3.35
CA PHE A 160 -13.28 5.33 2.81
C PHE A 160 -13.40 6.24 1.59
N THR A 161 -14.34 5.94 0.68
CA THR A 161 -14.62 6.79 -0.50
C THR A 161 -14.99 8.21 -0.07
N LYS A 162 -15.91 8.35 0.89
CA LYS A 162 -16.33 9.66 1.42
C LYS A 162 -15.18 10.44 2.05
N PHE A 163 -14.28 9.76 2.77
CA PHE A 163 -13.12 10.38 3.38
C PHE A 163 -12.16 10.96 2.33
N ILE A 164 -11.84 10.19 1.29
CA ILE A 164 -10.95 10.60 0.20
C ILE A 164 -11.54 11.75 -0.62
N GLU A 165 -12.85 11.75 -0.85
CA GLU A 165 -13.52 12.83 -1.57
C GLU A 165 -13.56 14.14 -0.79
N LYS A 166 -13.79 14.09 0.53
CA LYS A 166 -13.78 15.29 1.38
C LYS A 166 -12.43 16.02 1.30
N GLU A 167 -11.33 15.29 1.46
CA GLU A 167 -9.95 15.80 1.34
C GLU A 167 -9.63 16.37 -0.05
N SER A 168 -10.31 15.88 -1.10
CA SER A 168 -10.11 16.35 -2.47
C SER A 168 -10.86 17.64 -2.81
N HIS A 169 -11.81 18.06 -1.97
CA HIS A 169 -12.58 19.30 -2.14
C HIS A 169 -12.07 20.46 -1.27
N GLU A 170 -11.25 20.18 -0.25
CA GLU A 170 -10.63 21.20 0.62
C GLU A 170 -9.25 21.69 0.13
N ASN A 171 -8.70 21.11 -0.95
CA ASN A 171 -7.48 21.55 -1.65
C ASN A 171 -7.79 22.01 -3.08
#